data_AF-A0A5C8E7W3-F1
#
_entry.id   AF-A0A5C8E7W3-F1
#
_cell.length_a   1.000
_cell.length_b   1.000
_cell.length_c   1.000
_cell.angle_alpha   90.00
_cell.angle_beta   90.00
_cell.angle_gamma   90.00
#
_symmetry.space_group_name_H-M   'P 1'
#
loop_
_entity.id
_entity.type
_entity.pdbx_description
1 polymer ?
#
loop_
_entity_poly.entity_id
_entity_poly.type
_entity_poly.pdbx_seq_one_letter_code
_entity_poly.pdbx_strand_id
1 'polypeptide(L)'
;MITTPNTDSLSAKIMGKRWLHYNSEHLNYFNIKSMQKLSELTGFKIIKYGTLLKTMRLNYMYFQLKEHNNKLLSNFVKYANYTPLISKIDFPILSGDFYLILEKI
;
A
#
# COMPACT_ATOMS: atom_id res chain seq x y z
N MET A 1 -8.42 -4.38 15.40
CA MET A 1 -8.27 -3.95 13.99
C MET A 1 -6.80 -4.04 13.63
N ILE A 2 -6.47 -4.54 12.44
CA ILE A 2 -5.11 -4.61 11.91
C ILE A 2 -5.08 -3.91 10.54
N THR A 3 -3.96 -3.25 10.24
CA THR A 3 -3.66 -2.71 8.91
C THR A 3 -2.35 -3.30 8.44
N THR A 4 -2.31 -3.73 7.18
CA THR A 4 -1.12 -4.33 6.58
C THR A 4 -1.10 -4.06 5.08
N PRO A 5 0.04 -4.16 4.40
CA PRO A 5 0.05 -4.27 2.95
C PRO A 5 -0.72 -5.51 2.49
N ASN A 6 -1.38 -5.42 1.33
CA ASN A 6 -2.07 -6.52 0.66
C ASN A 6 -1.35 -6.90 -0.65
N THR A 7 -0.75 -8.08 -0.68
CA THR A 7 -0.01 -8.59 -1.87
C THR A 7 -0.91 -8.85 -3.09
N ASP A 8 -2.24 -8.94 -2.90
CA ASP A 8 -3.21 -9.08 -4.00
C ASP A 8 -3.76 -7.73 -4.52
N SER A 9 -3.28 -6.60 -3.97
CA SER A 9 -3.72 -5.26 -4.36
C SER A 9 -3.34 -4.88 -5.80
N LEU A 10 -4.05 -3.91 -6.37
CA LEU A 10 -3.78 -3.43 -7.73
C LEU A 10 -2.37 -2.84 -7.85
N SER A 11 -1.92 -2.05 -6.88
CA SER A 11 -0.56 -1.49 -6.86
C SER A 11 0.50 -2.58 -6.74
N ALA A 12 0.29 -3.61 -5.93
CA ALA A 12 1.20 -4.77 -5.85
C ALA A 12 1.32 -5.49 -7.21
N LYS A 13 0.20 -5.69 -7.90
CA LYS A 13 0.17 -6.36 -9.22
C LYS A 13 0.83 -5.53 -10.32
N ILE A 14 0.57 -4.23 -10.36
CA ILE A 14 1.16 -3.32 -11.37
C ILE A 14 2.66 -3.14 -11.14
N MET A 15 3.07 -2.94 -9.88
CA MET A 15 4.48 -2.64 -9.56
C MET A 15 5.34 -3.89 -9.44
N GLY A 16 4.72 -5.07 -9.20
CA GLY A 16 5.41 -6.34 -9.07
C GLY A 16 6.53 -6.29 -8.03
N LYS A 17 7.73 -6.73 -8.41
CA LYS A 17 8.93 -6.73 -7.55
C LYS A 17 9.37 -5.33 -7.07
N ARG A 18 8.84 -4.25 -7.66
CA ARG A 18 9.16 -2.86 -7.30
C ARG A 18 8.04 -2.20 -6.49
N TRP A 19 7.11 -2.98 -5.96
CA TRP A 19 6.05 -2.45 -5.11
C TRP A 19 6.63 -1.82 -3.84
N LEU A 20 6.12 -0.65 -3.43
CA LEU A 20 6.66 0.16 -2.34
C LEU A 20 6.66 -0.54 -0.97
N HIS A 21 5.85 -1.58 -0.83
CA HIS A 21 5.78 -2.35 0.40
C HIS A 21 6.81 -3.48 0.45
N TYR A 22 7.51 -3.80 -0.64
CA TYR A 22 8.62 -4.76 -0.61
C TYR A 22 9.90 -4.07 -0.14
N ASN A 23 10.16 -4.15 1.17
CA ASN A 23 11.31 -3.54 1.83
C ASN A 23 11.78 -4.43 3.01
N SER A 24 12.88 -4.04 3.65
CA SER A 24 13.47 -4.79 4.77
C SER A 24 12.68 -4.70 6.08
N GLU A 25 11.78 -3.72 6.22
CA GLU A 25 10.97 -3.54 7.43
C GLU A 25 9.80 -4.53 7.48
N HIS A 26 9.28 -4.92 6.32
CA HIS A 26 8.21 -5.91 6.23
C HIS A 26 8.76 -7.34 6.16
N LEU A 27 8.79 -7.99 7.32
CA LEU A 27 9.18 -9.40 7.45
C LEU A 27 8.14 -10.37 6.88
N ASN A 28 6.86 -10.00 6.95
CA ASN A 28 5.74 -10.83 6.52
C ASN A 28 4.87 -10.06 5.52
N TYR A 29 4.33 -10.79 4.56
CA TYR A 29 3.49 -10.24 3.50
C TYR A 29 2.15 -10.94 3.49
N PHE A 30 1.09 -10.16 3.63
CA PHE A 30 -0.25 -10.68 3.79
C PHE A 30 -1.14 -10.35 2.58
N ASN A 31 -2.13 -11.21 2.36
CA ASN A 31 -3.34 -10.97 1.60
C ASN A 31 -4.55 -11.53 2.37
N ILE A 32 -5.76 -11.37 1.83
CA ILE A 32 -6.97 -11.82 2.53
C ILE A 32 -6.94 -13.33 2.85
N LYS A 33 -6.40 -14.17 1.96
CA LYS A 33 -6.32 -15.63 2.16
C LYS A 33 -5.40 -15.98 3.33
N SER A 34 -4.22 -15.38 3.38
CA SER A 34 -3.28 -15.58 4.50
C SER A 34 -3.83 -15.04 5.83
N MET A 35 -4.54 -13.91 5.81
CA MET A 35 -5.17 -13.36 7.01
C MET A 35 -6.33 -14.24 7.50
N GLN A 36 -7.14 -14.79 6.60
CA GLN A 36 -8.17 -15.78 6.93
C GLN A 36 -7.54 -16.98 7.62
N LYS A 37 -6.48 -17.55 7.02
CA LYS A 37 -5.78 -18.70 7.61
C LYS A 37 -5.19 -18.38 8.99
N LEU A 38 -4.56 -17.22 9.14
CA LEU A 38 -4.01 -16.78 10.43
C LEU A 38 -5.12 -16.61 11.48
N SER A 39 -6.27 -16.05 11.09
CA SER A 39 -7.40 -15.84 11.99
C SER A 39 -7.95 -17.18 12.49
N GLU A 40 -8.14 -18.16 11.59
CA GLU A 40 -8.56 -19.53 11.96
C GLU A 40 -7.61 -20.17 12.97
N LEU A 41 -6.30 -20.07 12.72
CA LEU A 41 -5.27 -20.66 13.59
C LEU A 41 -5.19 -20.01 14.98
N THR A 42 -5.70 -18.79 15.12
CA THR A 42 -5.57 -17.99 16.35
C THR A 42 -6.90 -17.80 17.09
N GLY A 43 -7.98 -18.43 16.64
CA GLY A 43 -9.31 -18.31 17.26
C GLY A 43 -9.98 -16.96 16.99
N PHE A 44 -9.72 -16.37 15.83
CA PHE A 44 -10.34 -15.13 15.38
C PHE A 44 -11.17 -15.32 14.11
N LYS A 45 -12.13 -14.43 13.91
CA LYS A 45 -12.91 -14.29 12.68
C LYS A 45 -12.71 -12.89 12.10
N ILE A 46 -12.51 -12.80 10.78
CA ILE A 46 -12.55 -11.52 10.08
C ILE A 46 -14.01 -11.15 9.85
N ILE A 47 -14.48 -10.07 10.47
CA ILE A 47 -15.86 -9.59 10.33
C ILE A 47 -16.00 -8.48 9.28
N LYS A 48 -14.91 -7.78 8.97
CA LYS A 48 -14.87 -6.75 7.92
C LYS A 48 -13.44 -6.55 7.43
N TYR A 49 -13.27 -6.26 6.15
CA TYR A 49 -12.01 -5.79 5.59
C TYR A 49 -12.26 -4.86 4.41
N GLY A 50 -11.26 -4.05 4.04
CA GLY A 50 -11.36 -3.16 2.90
C GLY A 50 -10.04 -2.45 2.60
N THR A 51 -9.96 -1.83 1.42
CA THR A 51 -8.77 -1.09 1.00
C THR A 51 -8.61 0.22 1.76
N LEU A 52 -7.38 0.59 2.07
CA LEU A 52 -7.03 1.88 2.64
C LEU A 52 -6.44 2.81 1.57
N LEU A 53 -6.84 4.08 1.65
CA LEU A 53 -6.24 5.15 0.87
C LEU A 53 -5.20 5.88 1.73
N LYS A 54 -4.03 6.13 1.16
CA LYS A 54 -3.03 7.01 1.76
C LYS A 54 -3.08 8.37 1.07
N THR A 55 -3.28 9.41 1.85
CA THR A 55 -3.24 10.77 1.35
C THR A 55 -1.80 11.28 1.38
N MET A 56 -1.26 11.66 0.22
CA MET A 56 0.11 12.18 0.13
C MET A 56 0.30 13.15 -1.03
N ARG A 57 1.31 14.02 -0.91
CA ARG A 57 1.71 14.97 -1.95
C ARG A 57 2.62 14.34 -2.99
N LEU A 58 2.67 14.93 -4.19
CA LEU A 58 3.51 14.45 -5.30
C LEU A 58 5.00 14.44 -4.98
N ASN A 59 5.49 15.44 -4.24
CA ASN A 59 6.89 15.45 -3.81
C ASN A 59 7.23 14.21 -2.96
N TYR A 60 6.35 13.83 -2.02
CA TYR A 60 6.53 12.64 -1.19
C TYR A 60 6.43 11.35 -2.02
N MET A 61 5.42 11.25 -2.91
CA MET A 61 5.31 10.14 -3.85
C MET A 61 6.59 9.94 -4.67
N TYR A 62 7.17 11.03 -5.18
CA TYR A 62 8.41 10.99 -5.95
C TYR A 62 9.55 10.36 -5.15
N PHE A 63 9.75 10.77 -3.90
CA PHE A 63 10.79 10.21 -3.04
C PHE A 63 10.58 8.71 -2.81
N GLN A 64 9.37 8.29 -2.43
CA GLN A 64 9.04 6.88 -2.21
C GLN A 64 9.32 6.02 -3.45
N LEU A 65 8.91 6.49 -4.63
CA LEU A 65 9.11 5.79 -5.90
C LEU A 65 10.58 5.73 -6.34
N LYS A 66 11.35 6.77 -6.03
CA LYS A 66 12.77 6.85 -6.34
C LYS A 66 13.56 5.84 -5.50
N GLU A 67 13.28 5.73 -4.20
CA GLU A 67 13.94 4.77 -3.31
C GLU A 67 13.70 3.32 -3.75
N HIS A 68 12.49 3.00 -4.24
CA HIS A 68 12.13 1.66 -4.71
C HIS A 68 12.48 1.42 -6.20
N ASN A 69 13.39 2.23 -6.76
CA ASN A 69 13.92 2.11 -8.12
C ASN A 69 12.85 2.07 -9.23
N ASN A 70 11.70 2.73 -9.01
CA ASN A 70 10.63 2.82 -9.99
C ASN A 70 10.86 4.02 -10.93
N LYS A 71 11.88 3.92 -11.79
CA LYS A 71 12.37 5.03 -12.63
C LYS A 71 11.29 5.63 -13.55
N LEU A 72 10.42 4.81 -14.13
CA LEU A 72 9.35 5.29 -15.01
C LEU A 72 8.32 6.13 -14.23
N LEU A 73 7.79 5.57 -13.14
CA LEU A 73 6.77 6.25 -12.35
C LEU A 73 7.33 7.45 -11.59
N SER A 74 8.55 7.35 -11.06
CA SER A 74 9.23 8.48 -10.41
C SER A 74 9.48 9.65 -11.37
N ASN A 75 9.87 9.40 -12.63
CA ASN A 75 10.01 10.48 -13.61
C ASN A 75 8.67 11.15 -13.93
N PHE A 76 7.60 10.37 -14.10
CA PHE A 76 6.26 10.92 -14.32
C PHE A 76 5.82 11.83 -13.15
N VAL A 77 5.94 11.34 -11.91
CA VAL A 77 5.57 12.10 -10.71
C VAL A 77 6.46 13.34 -10.55
N LYS A 78 7.75 13.25 -10.87
CA LYS A 78 8.67 14.40 -10.87
C LYS A 78 8.18 15.51 -11.79
N TYR A 79 7.79 15.18 -13.03
CA TYR A 79 7.29 16.18 -13.97
C TYR A 79 5.95 16.77 -13.54
N ALA A 80 5.03 15.95 -13.03
CA ALA A 80 3.76 16.42 -12.48
C ALA A 80 3.97 17.40 -11.31
N ASN A 81 4.97 17.16 -10.46
CA ASN A 81 5.30 18.00 -9.32
C ASN A 81 5.89 19.39 -9.69
N TYR A 82 6.39 19.59 -10.92
CA TYR A 82 6.82 20.94 -11.35
C TYR A 82 5.65 21.89 -11.62
N THR A 83 4.43 21.35 -11.75
CA THR A 83 3.23 22.14 -11.96
C THR A 83 2.80 22.77 -10.63
N PRO A 84 2.87 24.12 -10.47
CA PRO A 84 2.74 24.78 -9.16
C PRO A 84 1.40 24.59 -8.44
N LEU A 85 0.34 24.34 -9.21
CA LEU A 85 -1.00 24.04 -8.69
C LEU A 85 -1.10 22.59 -8.18
N ILE A 86 -0.49 21.65 -8.89
CA ILE A 86 -0.62 20.21 -8.63
C ILE A 86 0.23 19.79 -7.43
N SER A 87 1.40 20.42 -7.24
CA SER A 87 2.33 20.08 -6.14
C SER A 87 1.78 20.36 -4.73
N LYS A 88 0.74 21.20 -4.63
CA LYS A 88 0.06 21.54 -3.36
C LYS A 88 -1.15 20.67 -3.06
N ILE A 89 -1.56 19.81 -4.00
CA ILE A 89 -2.73 18.94 -3.84
C ILE A 89 -2.32 17.67 -3.09
N ASP A 90 -3.16 17.30 -2.12
CA ASP A 90 -3.07 16.03 -1.42
C ASP A 90 -3.86 14.97 -2.20
N PHE A 91 -3.18 13.93 -2.67
CA PHE A 91 -3.80 12.89 -3.49
C PHE A 91 -4.12 11.66 -2.64
N PRO A 92 -5.36 11.14 -2.70
CA PRO A 92 -5.67 9.82 -2.17
C PRO A 92 -5.10 8.75 -3.10
N ILE A 93 -4.13 7.98 -2.60
CA ILE A 93 -3.41 6.97 -3.36
C ILE A 93 -3.73 5.58 -2.82
N LEU A 94 -3.96 4.65 -3.75
CA LEU A 94 -4.02 3.22 -3.48
C LEU A 94 -2.58 2.67 -3.41
N SER A 95 -1.93 2.80 -2.26
CA SER A 95 -0.61 2.21 -2.00
C SER A 95 -0.65 0.68 -1.96
N GLY A 96 -1.82 0.11 -1.68
CA GLY A 96 -2.06 -1.33 -1.60
C GLY A 96 -2.22 -1.86 -0.18
N ASP A 97 -2.43 -0.97 0.79
CA ASP A 97 -2.80 -1.34 2.16
C ASP A 97 -4.28 -1.71 2.25
N PHE A 98 -4.60 -2.58 3.19
CA PHE A 98 -5.96 -2.91 3.58
C PHE A 98 -6.09 -2.96 5.11
N TYR A 99 -7.30 -2.78 5.59
CA TYR A 99 -7.65 -2.97 7.00
C TYR A 99 -8.46 -4.24 7.18
N LEU A 100 -8.34 -4.85 8.36
CA LEU A 100 -9.15 -5.97 8.81
C LEU A 100 -9.66 -5.70 10.22
N ILE A 101 -10.95 -5.96 10.43
CA ILE A 101 -11.59 -6.00 11.74
C ILE A 101 -11.79 -7.47 12.09
N LEU A 102 -11.22 -7.84 13.24
CA LEU A 102 -11.18 -9.21 13.75
C LEU A 102 -11.96 -9.26 15.06
N GLU A 103 -12.71 -10.33 15.24
CA GLU A 103 -13.45 -10.65 16.46
C GLU A 103 -12.94 -11.98 17.00
N LYS A 104 -12.75 -12.04 18.33
CA LYS A 104 -12.34 -13.28 19.00
C LYS A 104 -13.55 -14.20 19.09
N ILE A 105 -13.35 -15.47 18.73
CA ILE A 105 -14.34 -16.54 18.87
C ILE A 105 -14.37 -17.03 20.33
#